data_AF-A0A946U7A4-F1
#
_entry.id   AF-A0A946U7A4-F1
#
_cell.length_a   1.000
_cell.length_b   1.000
_cell.length_c   1.000
_cell.angle_alpha   90.00
_cell.angle_beta   90.00
_cell.angle_gamma   90.00
#
_symmetry.space_group_name_H-M   'P 1'
#
loop_
_entity.id
_entity.type
_entity.pdbx_description
1 polymer ?
#
loop_
_entity_poly.entity_id
_entity_poly.type
_entity_poly.pdbx_seq_one_letter_code
_entity_poly.pdbx_strand_id
1 'polypeptide(L)'
;CHHDDEKEILARVENIQDTNYKLLLRGGEALNDLMDAVVAAKEAGATPEQLNEALEFQRMAQWRLDYIAAENSMGFHAPQEAARILAEAADYARQGQVSALKLVK
;
A
#
# COMPACT_ATOMS: atom_id res chain seq x y z
N CYS A 1 7.47 33.60 0.08
CA CYS A 1 6.16 33.02 0.48
C CYS A 1 6.18 32.41 1.88
N HIS A 2 7.34 32.11 2.45
CA HIS A 2 7.49 31.60 3.82
C HIS A 2 8.32 32.58 4.65
N HIS A 3 8.05 32.65 5.95
CA HIS A 3 8.80 33.44 6.92
C HIS A 3 9.54 32.56 7.95
N ASP A 4 9.42 31.24 7.82
CA ASP A 4 10.10 30.25 8.65
C ASP A 4 11.58 30.12 8.25
N ASP A 5 12.43 29.65 9.17
CA ASP A 5 13.84 29.38 8.90
C ASP A 5 14.00 28.22 7.89
N GLU A 6 15.07 28.25 7.09
CA GLU A 6 15.35 27.21 6.09
C GLU A 6 15.44 25.82 6.73
N LYS A 7 16.05 25.70 7.93
CA LYS A 7 16.17 24.42 8.62
C LYS A 7 14.82 23.90 9.10
N GLU A 8 13.92 24.81 9.48
CA GLU A 8 12.57 24.43 9.88
C GLU A 8 11.76 23.93 8.69
N ILE A 9 11.85 24.60 7.54
CA ILE A 9 11.20 24.15 6.31
C ILE A 9 11.76 22.79 5.88
N LEU A 10 13.08 22.62 5.89
CA LEU A 10 13.71 21.34 5.56
C LEU A 10 13.22 20.21 6.49
N ALA A 11 13.22 20.43 7.80
CA ALA A 11 12.76 19.43 8.77
C ALA A 11 11.28 19.05 8.57
N ARG A 12 10.43 20.01 8.17
CA ARG A 12 9.03 19.74 7.83
C ARG A 12 8.91 18.85 6.59
N VAL A 13 9.71 19.11 5.55
CA VAL A 13 9.75 18.27 4.34
C VAL A 13 10.23 16.86 4.67
N GLU A 14 11.33 16.73 5.40
CA GLU A 14 11.87 15.42 5.79
C GLU A 14 10.85 14.60 6.58
N ASN A 15 10.11 15.21 7.50
CA ASN A 15 9.07 14.52 8.27
C ASN A 15 7.91 14.03 7.39
N ILE A 16 7.48 14.84 6.41
CA ILE A 16 6.46 14.44 5.43
C ILE A 16 6.94 13.22 4.62
N GLN A 17 8.16 13.28 4.11
CA GLN A 17 8.73 12.23 3.27
C GLN A 17 8.94 10.94 4.05
N ASP A 18 9.51 11.01 5.25
CA ASP A 18 9.72 9.85 6.13
C ASP A 18 8.39 9.19 6.53
N THR A 19 7.37 9.98 6.85
CA THR A 19 6.04 9.46 7.18
C THR A 19 5.42 8.71 6.00
N ASN A 20 5.43 9.29 4.80
CA ASN A 20 4.86 8.65 3.62
C ASN A 20 5.69 7.44 3.16
N TYR A 21 7.02 7.50 3.26
CA TYR A 21 7.88 6.36 2.96
C TYR A 21 7.58 5.17 3.88
N LYS A 22 7.40 5.41 5.19
CA LYS A 22 7.00 4.35 6.14
C LYS A 22 5.63 3.76 5.82
N LEU A 23 4.67 4.57 5.38
CA LEU A 23 3.36 4.08 4.93
C LEU A 23 3.48 3.26 3.65
N LEU A 24 4.34 3.69 2.71
CA LEU A 24 4.61 2.97 1.46
C LEU A 24 5.19 1.59 1.75
N LEU A 25 6.19 1.49 2.62
CA LEU A 25 6.77 0.20 3.02
C LEU A 25 5.72 -0.72 3.66
N ARG A 26 4.89 -0.21 4.58
CA ARG A 26 3.81 -0.99 5.21
C ARG A 26 2.75 -1.46 4.22
N GLY A 27 2.39 -0.62 3.25
CA GLY A 27 1.49 -0.99 2.16
C GLY A 27 2.08 -2.10 1.28
N GLY A 28 3.38 -2.01 0.99
CA GLY A 28 4.11 -3.03 0.24
C GLY A 28 4.20 -4.37 0.99
N GLU A 29 4.48 -4.35 2.30
CA GLU A 29 4.44 -5.55 3.14
C GLU A 29 3.06 -6.20 3.14
N ALA A 30 1.99 -5.43 3.30
CA ALA A 30 0.63 -5.96 3.23
C ALA A 30 0.28 -6.55 1.85
N LEU A 31 0.76 -5.94 0.77
CA LEU A 31 0.59 -6.45 -0.59
C LEU A 31 1.34 -7.77 -0.79
N ASN A 32 2.57 -7.89 -0.29
CA ASN A 32 3.33 -9.13 -0.33
C ASN A 32 2.62 -10.24 0.48
N ASP A 33 2.15 -9.93 1.68
CA ASP A 33 1.38 -10.88 2.51
C ASP A 33 0.12 -11.40 1.80
N LEU A 34 -0.56 -10.54 1.02
CA LEU A 34 -1.67 -10.94 0.16
C LEU A 34 -1.21 -11.86 -0.97
N MET A 35 -0.11 -11.54 -1.64
CA MET A 35 0.43 -12.39 -2.71
C MET A 35 0.81 -13.78 -2.20
N ASP A 36 1.45 -13.86 -1.03
CA ASP A 36 1.79 -15.13 -0.38
C ASP A 36 0.53 -15.93 -0.03
N ALA A 37 -0.51 -15.29 0.49
CA ALA A 37 -1.79 -15.95 0.76
C ALA A 37 -2.48 -16.47 -0.52
N VAL A 38 -2.38 -15.73 -1.62
CA VAL A 38 -2.90 -16.17 -2.93
C VAL A 38 -2.12 -17.37 -3.46
N VAL A 39 -0.79 -17.40 -3.28
CA VAL A 39 0.04 -18.56 -3.64
C VAL A 39 -0.36 -19.78 -2.82
N ALA A 40 -0.48 -19.63 -1.49
CA ALA A 40 -0.90 -20.73 -0.62
C ALA A 40 -2.30 -21.26 -0.98
N ALA A 41 -3.25 -20.38 -1.32
CA ALA A 41 -4.58 -20.79 -1.77
C ALA A 41 -4.53 -21.59 -3.10
N LYS A 42 -3.67 -21.19 -4.04
CA LYS A 42 -3.45 -21.94 -5.29
C LYS A 42 -2.88 -23.33 -5.00
N GLU A 43 -1.90 -23.43 -4.11
CA GLU A 43 -1.29 -24.71 -3.71
C GLU A 43 -2.29 -25.64 -3.00
N ALA A 44 -3.24 -25.06 -2.25
CA ALA A 44 -4.36 -25.78 -1.64
C ALA A 44 -5.46 -26.18 -2.65
N GLY A 45 -5.32 -25.84 -3.93
CA GLY A 45 -6.24 -26.24 -5.00
C GLY A 45 -7.39 -25.27 -5.27
N ALA A 46 -7.31 -24.02 -4.82
CA ALA A 46 -8.30 -23.00 -5.15
C ALA A 46 -8.38 -22.76 -6.66
N THR A 47 -9.61 -22.71 -7.21
CA THR A 47 -9.82 -22.45 -8.63
C THR A 47 -9.61 -20.97 -8.96
N PRO A 48 -9.36 -20.61 -10.24
CA PRO A 48 -9.27 -19.22 -10.66
C PRO A 48 -10.49 -18.38 -10.23
N GLU A 49 -11.70 -18.95 -10.33
CA GLU A 49 -12.94 -18.28 -9.96
C GLU A 49 -13.01 -17.97 -8.46
N GLN A 50 -12.48 -18.86 -7.61
CA GLN A 50 -12.42 -18.64 -6.16
C GLN A 50 -11.41 -17.56 -5.78
N LEU A 51 -10.35 -17.39 -6.56
CA LEU A 51 -9.29 -16.40 -6.31
C LEU A 51 -9.65 -14.99 -6.79
N ASN A 52 -10.68 -14.83 -7.61
CA ASN A 52 -11.03 -13.54 -8.22
C ASN A 52 -11.21 -12.41 -7.21
N GLU A 53 -11.84 -12.66 -6.06
CA GLU A 53 -12.04 -11.65 -5.03
C GLU A 53 -10.69 -11.14 -4.46
N ALA A 54 -9.79 -12.05 -4.09
CA ALA A 54 -8.46 -11.69 -3.59
C ALA A 54 -7.62 -10.94 -4.64
N LEU A 55 -7.72 -11.34 -5.92
CA LEU A 55 -7.01 -10.70 -7.02
C LEU A 55 -7.55 -9.33 -7.38
N GLU A 56 -8.84 -9.08 -7.21
CA GLU A 56 -9.41 -7.74 -7.39
C GLU A 56 -8.94 -6.78 -6.29
N PHE A 57 -8.87 -7.26 -5.05
CA PHE A 57 -8.25 -6.51 -3.96
C PHE A 57 -6.75 -6.25 -4.21
N GLN A 58 -6.01 -7.24 -4.71
CA GLN A 58 -4.61 -7.08 -5.11
C GLN A 58 -4.45 -5.98 -6.15
N ARG A 59 -5.29 -5.97 -7.19
CA ARG A 59 -5.29 -4.94 -8.23
C ARG A 59 -5.52 -3.54 -7.66
N MET A 60 -6.51 -3.39 -6.77
CA MET A 60 -6.83 -2.11 -6.13
C MET A 60 -5.72 -1.62 -5.20
N ALA A 61 -5.09 -2.54 -4.45
CA ALA A 61 -4.00 -2.23 -3.54
C ALA A 61 -2.74 -1.82 -4.29
N GLN A 62 -2.30 -2.65 -5.25
CA GLN A 62 -1.08 -2.41 -6.00
C GLN A 62 -1.14 -1.13 -6.83
N TRP A 63 -2.27 -0.86 -7.49
CA TRP A 63 -2.45 0.39 -8.25
C TRP A 63 -2.19 1.64 -7.38
N ARG A 64 -2.73 1.65 -6.16
CA ARG A 64 -2.57 2.77 -5.22
C ARG A 64 -1.15 2.88 -4.70
N LEU A 65 -0.55 1.75 -4.36
CA LEU A 65 0.84 1.68 -3.91
C LEU A 65 1.78 2.23 -5.00
N ASP A 66 1.65 1.73 -6.22
CA ASP A 66 2.48 2.11 -7.37
C ASP A 66 2.26 3.57 -7.76
N TYR A 67 1.03 4.08 -7.66
CA TYR A 67 0.73 5.48 -7.93
C TYR A 67 1.53 6.44 -7.03
N ILE A 68 1.66 6.11 -5.73
CA ILE A 68 2.46 6.91 -4.80
C ILE A 68 3.95 6.60 -4.94
N ALA A 69 4.33 5.34 -5.18
CA ALA A 69 5.74 4.97 -5.39
C ALA A 69 6.36 5.67 -6.61
N ALA A 70 5.56 5.88 -7.68
CA ALA A 70 5.99 6.59 -8.88
C ALA A 70 6.17 8.11 -8.66
N GLU A 71 5.48 8.65 -7.65
CA GLU A 71 5.54 10.05 -7.24
C GLU A 71 6.75 10.26 -6.32
N ASN A 72 7.94 10.44 -6.90
CA ASN A 72 9.22 10.49 -6.17
C ASN A 72 9.33 11.55 -5.05
N SER A 73 8.36 12.45 -4.89
CA SER A 73 8.38 13.47 -3.82
C SER A 73 8.03 12.91 -2.44
N MET A 74 7.50 11.68 -2.37
CA MET A 74 7.07 11.01 -1.13
C MET A 74 6.08 11.87 -0.34
N GLY A 75 5.06 12.38 -1.03
CA GLY A 75 3.98 13.15 -0.40
C GLY A 75 4.32 14.60 -0.09
N PHE A 76 5.46 15.14 -0.51
CA PHE A 76 5.75 16.57 -0.34
C PHE A 76 4.67 17.46 -0.98
N HIS A 77 4.21 17.11 -2.19
CA HIS A 77 3.19 17.90 -2.90
C HIS A 77 1.77 17.79 -2.29
N ALA A 78 1.43 16.63 -1.71
CA ALA A 78 0.09 16.36 -1.18
C ALA A 78 0.15 15.34 -0.02
N PRO A 79 0.65 15.73 1.16
CA PRO A 79 1.05 14.77 2.21
C PRO A 79 -0.09 13.93 2.75
N GLN A 80 -1.26 14.55 2.98
CA GLN A 80 -2.42 13.83 3.50
C GLN A 80 -3.07 12.92 2.46
N GLU A 81 -3.02 13.33 1.19
CA GLU A 81 -3.60 12.53 0.10
C GLU A 81 -2.73 11.31 -0.20
N ALA A 82 -1.40 11.48 -0.23
CA ALA A 82 -0.48 10.36 -0.33
C ALA A 82 -0.69 9.37 0.82
N ALA A 83 -0.76 9.86 2.07
CA ALA A 83 -1.02 9.02 3.22
C ALA A 83 -2.39 8.29 3.15
N ARG A 84 -3.45 8.97 2.69
CA ARG A 84 -4.78 8.36 2.50
C ARG A 84 -4.74 7.22 1.47
N ILE A 85 -4.10 7.45 0.33
CA ILE A 85 -3.98 6.45 -0.75
C ILE A 85 -3.15 5.24 -0.27
N LEU A 86 -2.06 5.47 0.47
CA LEU A 86 -1.25 4.39 1.04
C LEU A 86 -1.99 3.60 2.12
N ALA A 87 -2.79 4.27 2.95
CA ALA A 87 -3.65 3.60 3.93
C ALA A 87 -4.70 2.72 3.24
N GLU A 88 -5.34 3.20 2.17
CA GLU A 88 -6.24 2.39 1.35
C GLU A 88 -5.52 1.21 0.69
N ALA A 89 -4.30 1.41 0.20
CA ALA A 89 -3.51 0.33 -0.39
C ALA A 89 -3.28 -0.81 0.62
N ALA A 90 -2.87 -0.46 1.85
CA ALA A 90 -2.69 -1.43 2.93
C ALA A 90 -4.01 -2.12 3.32
N ASP A 91 -5.10 -1.36 3.43
CA ASP A 91 -6.42 -1.91 3.79
C ASP A 91 -6.93 -2.91 2.73
N TYR A 92 -6.92 -2.53 1.45
CA TYR A 92 -7.31 -3.44 0.37
C TYR A 92 -6.42 -4.68 0.31
N ALA A 93 -5.12 -4.53 0.54
CA ALA A 93 -4.23 -5.68 0.60
C ALA A 93 -4.62 -6.65 1.73
N ARG A 94 -4.95 -6.14 2.93
CA ARG A 94 -5.41 -6.98 4.04
C ARG A 94 -6.77 -7.63 3.80
N GLN A 95 -7.71 -6.92 3.16
CA GLN A 95 -8.99 -7.50 2.76
C GLN A 95 -8.80 -8.66 1.77
N GLY A 96 -7.96 -8.47 0.76
CA GLY A 96 -7.60 -9.51 -0.18
C GLY A 96 -6.90 -10.70 0.50
N GLN A 97 -5.95 -10.43 1.40
CA GLN A 97 -5.24 -11.46 2.16
C GLN A 97 -6.24 -12.35 2.93
N VAL A 98 -7.19 -11.75 3.65
CA VAL A 98 -8.25 -12.47 4.36
C VAL A 98 -9.11 -13.28 3.40
N SER A 99 -9.43 -12.74 2.23
CA SER A 99 -10.17 -13.47 1.19
C SER A 99 -9.42 -14.72 0.72
N ALA A 100 -8.12 -14.60 0.46
CA ALA A 100 -7.28 -15.72 0.01
C ALA A 100 -7.10 -16.78 1.12
N LEU A 101 -6.87 -16.37 2.36
CA LEU A 101 -6.67 -17.29 3.50
C LEU A 101 -7.89 -18.18 3.78
N LYS A 102 -9.11 -17.73 3.47
CA LYS A 102 -10.33 -18.57 3.59
C LYS A 102 -10.34 -19.78 2.64
N LEU A 103 -9.50 -19.77 1.62
CA LEU A 103 -9.39 -20.84 0.61
C LEU A 103 -8.32 -21.87 0.97
N VAL A 104 -7.45 -21.57 1.94
CA VAL A 104 -6.49 -22.51 2.51
C VAL A 104 -7.21 -23.30 3.59
N LYS A 105 -7.58 -24.55 3.28
CA LYS A 105 -8.23 -25.48 4.22
C LYS A 105 -7.24 -26.48 4.79
#